data_AF-A0A1H9GHG2-F1
#
_entry.id   AF-A0A1H9GHG2-F1
#
_cell.length_a   1.000
_cell.length_b   1.000
_cell.length_c   1.000
_cell.angle_alpha   90.00
_cell.angle_beta   90.00
_cell.angle_gamma   90.00
#
_symmetry.space_group_name_H-M   'P 1'
#
loop_
_entity.id
_entity.type
_entity.pdbx_description
1 polymer ?
#
loop_
_entity_poly.entity_id
_entity_poly.type
_entity_poly.pdbx_seq_one_letter_code
_entity_poly.pdbx_strand_id
1 'polypeptide(L)'
;MRLLSHIIRMVSIAAVAASLAGCAMFSSREVAPRLTQRDCLARVMYFESNRSSDDGMIAVGTVVMNRLKSGRYPDTICGVVGQPNQFAPGVLTRPMNDAGRERAYQNADRVMRGARHTGVTSTTMFFHTAGYHYPYSNMHYMTVAGGNAFYEKRKAPPGGWPSYDAPTVMVAQNFTKRPELAPAPGAFRPSRNPAPAYRPAPSFRPTAPAPADSDRVMLTALLESSERPGRY
;
A
#
# COMPACT_ATOMS: atom_id res chain seq x y z
N MET A 1 45.76 37.81 -50.65
CA MET A 1 45.67 37.81 -49.17
C MET A 1 44.24 37.72 -48.63
N ARG A 2 43.21 38.34 -49.24
CA ARG A 2 41.82 38.27 -48.75
C ARG A 2 41.14 36.90 -48.90
N LEU A 3 41.43 36.17 -49.99
CA LEU A 3 40.86 34.84 -50.25
C LEU A 3 41.34 33.77 -49.25
N LEU A 4 42.62 33.81 -48.87
CA LEU A 4 43.22 32.89 -47.90
C LEU A 4 42.62 33.07 -46.49
N SER A 5 42.32 34.33 -46.11
CA SER A 5 41.69 34.66 -44.82
C SER A 5 40.23 34.18 -44.74
N HIS A 6 39.51 34.15 -45.86
CA HIS A 6 38.14 33.61 -45.92
C HIS A 6 38.12 32.08 -45.86
N ILE A 7 39.07 31.40 -46.50
CA ILE A 7 39.19 29.94 -46.44
C ILE A 7 39.53 29.50 -45.01
N ILE A 8 40.47 30.17 -44.34
CA ILE A 8 40.83 29.86 -42.95
C ILE A 8 39.63 30.07 -42.01
N ARG A 9 38.86 31.16 -42.18
CA ARG A 9 37.63 31.39 -41.38
C ARG A 9 36.55 30.34 -41.61
N MET A 10 36.35 29.89 -42.85
CA MET A 10 35.36 28.84 -43.17
C MET A 10 35.74 27.49 -42.58
N VAL A 11 37.02 27.11 -42.61
CA VAL A 11 37.51 25.85 -42.03
C VAL A 11 37.37 25.84 -40.51
N SER A 12 37.62 26.97 -39.83
CA SER A 12 37.44 27.09 -38.38
C SER A 12 35.98 26.96 -37.93
N ILE A 13 35.02 27.47 -38.73
CA ILE A 13 33.58 27.35 -38.41
C ILE A 13 33.10 25.90 -38.57
N ALA A 14 33.58 25.18 -39.58
CA ALA A 14 33.22 23.79 -39.80
C ALA A 14 33.75 22.84 -38.69
N ALA A 15 34.95 23.08 -38.17
CA ALA A 15 35.55 22.26 -37.12
C ALA A 15 34.82 22.40 -35.76
N VAL A 16 34.34 23.59 -35.41
CA VAL A 16 33.58 23.82 -34.17
C VAL A 16 32.19 23.16 -34.22
N ALA A 17 31.54 23.15 -35.38
CA ALA A 17 30.21 22.53 -35.54
C ALA A 17 30.24 21.00 -35.33
N ALA A 18 31.33 20.33 -35.71
CA ALA A 18 31.45 18.88 -35.57
C ALA A 18 31.61 18.41 -34.11
N SER A 19 32.21 19.23 -33.24
CA SER A 19 32.41 18.90 -31.82
C SER A 19 31.16 19.03 -30.94
N LEU A 20 30.13 19.76 -31.36
CA LEU A 20 28.88 19.95 -30.59
C LEU A 20 27.79 18.90 -30.89
N ALA A 21 27.95 18.07 -31.93
CA ALA A 21 26.96 17.06 -32.30
C ALA A 21 27.07 15.75 -31.48
N GLY A 22 28.14 15.57 -30.69
CA GLY A 22 28.42 14.32 -29.97
C GLY A 22 27.61 14.09 -28.68
N CYS A 23 27.01 15.12 -28.08
CA CYS A 23 26.33 15.00 -26.78
C CYS A 23 24.81 14.78 -26.87
N ALA A 24 24.21 14.83 -28.07
CA ALA A 24 22.76 14.71 -28.23
C ALA A 24 22.25 13.27 -28.43
N MET A 25 23.14 12.28 -28.54
CA MET A 25 22.77 10.90 -28.88
C MET A 25 22.55 9.97 -27.67
N PHE A 26 22.86 10.42 -26.46
CA PHE A 26 22.50 9.71 -25.22
C PHE A 26 21.24 10.33 -24.62
N SER A 27 20.18 10.41 -25.41
CA SER A 27 18.84 10.54 -24.84
C SER A 27 18.54 9.21 -24.16
N SER A 28 18.86 9.12 -22.87
CA SER A 28 18.45 8.03 -21.99
C SER A 28 16.93 8.00 -22.00
N ARG A 29 16.35 7.29 -22.98
CA ARG A 29 14.94 6.96 -22.99
C ARG A 29 14.75 6.15 -21.70
N GLU A 30 14.17 6.76 -20.67
CA GLU A 30 13.82 6.08 -19.43
C GLU A 30 12.90 4.93 -19.81
N VAL A 31 13.49 3.74 -19.97
CA VAL A 31 12.74 2.51 -20.09
C VAL A 31 12.13 2.34 -18.72
N ALA A 32 10.85 2.71 -18.59
CA ALA A 32 10.09 2.49 -17.38
C ALA A 32 10.38 1.05 -16.90
N PRO A 33 10.85 0.87 -15.65
CA PRO A 33 11.28 -0.43 -15.19
C PRO A 33 10.14 -1.43 -15.41
N ARG A 34 10.46 -2.56 -16.05
CA ARG A 34 9.48 -3.63 -16.28
C ARG A 34 8.98 -4.12 -14.92
N LEU A 35 7.69 -3.92 -14.66
CA LEU A 35 7.07 -4.39 -13.43
C LEU A 35 7.13 -5.92 -13.35
N THR A 36 7.50 -6.43 -12.18
CA THR A 36 7.40 -7.86 -11.90
C THR A 36 5.94 -8.27 -11.69
N GLN A 37 5.65 -9.57 -11.77
CA GLN A 37 4.31 -10.10 -11.47
C GLN A 37 3.85 -9.72 -10.05
N ARG A 38 4.78 -9.69 -9.10
CA ARG A 38 4.58 -9.23 -7.72
C ARG A 38 4.19 -7.76 -7.68
N ASP A 39 4.88 -6.90 -8.43
CA ASP A 39 4.57 -5.46 -8.47
C ASP A 39 3.18 -5.23 -9.05
N CYS A 40 2.83 -5.88 -10.16
CA CYS A 40 1.49 -5.78 -10.76
C CYS A 40 0.40 -6.21 -9.77
N LEU A 41 0.62 -7.31 -9.03
CA LEU A 41 -0.33 -7.82 -8.04
C LEU A 41 -0.48 -6.87 -6.84
N ALA A 42 0.62 -6.38 -6.28
CA ALA A 42 0.59 -5.44 -5.18
C ALA A 42 -0.12 -4.14 -5.58
N ARG A 43 0.17 -3.64 -6.78
CA ARG A 43 -0.40 -2.38 -7.27
C ARG A 43 -1.92 -2.46 -7.47
N VAL A 44 -2.43 -3.53 -8.06
CA VAL A 44 -3.89 -3.70 -8.20
C VAL A 44 -4.56 -3.85 -6.83
N MET A 45 -3.96 -4.59 -5.89
CA MET A 45 -4.48 -4.69 -4.53
C MET A 45 -4.49 -3.33 -3.82
N TYR A 46 -3.48 -2.49 -4.04
CA TYR A 46 -3.40 -1.14 -3.48
C TYR A 46 -4.44 -0.16 -4.04
N PHE A 47 -4.71 -0.20 -5.35
CA PHE A 47 -5.61 0.76 -5.99
C PHE A 47 -7.09 0.35 -5.96
N GLU A 48 -7.38 -0.96 -5.93
CA GLU A 48 -8.74 -1.48 -6.03
C GLU A 48 -9.39 -1.81 -4.69
N SER A 49 -8.66 -1.76 -3.58
CA SER A 49 -9.20 -2.06 -2.26
C SER A 49 -9.03 -0.89 -1.30
N ASN A 50 -9.77 -0.91 -0.20
CA ASN A 50 -9.42 -0.07 0.93
C ASN A 50 -8.01 -0.41 1.43
N ARG A 51 -7.08 0.54 1.31
CA ARG A 51 -5.65 0.38 1.59
C ARG A 51 -5.32 -0.01 3.04
N SER A 52 -6.28 0.08 3.96
CA SER A 52 -6.17 -0.40 5.35
C SER A 52 -6.72 -1.81 5.59
N SER A 53 -7.31 -2.46 4.58
CA SER A 53 -8.01 -3.75 4.71
C SER A 53 -7.22 -4.88 4.04
N ASP A 54 -6.56 -5.71 4.85
CA ASP A 54 -5.93 -6.96 4.36
C ASP A 54 -6.95 -7.86 3.65
N ASP A 55 -8.14 -7.98 4.23
CA ASP A 55 -9.24 -8.77 3.70
C ASP A 55 -9.63 -8.33 2.27
N GLY A 56 -9.81 -7.01 2.07
CA GLY A 56 -10.05 -6.41 0.76
C GLY A 56 -8.94 -6.64 -0.24
N MET A 57 -7.69 -6.49 0.19
CA MET A 57 -6.53 -6.75 -0.66
C MET A 57 -6.50 -8.22 -1.12
N ILE A 58 -6.64 -9.18 -0.18
CA ILE A 58 -6.67 -10.61 -0.51
C ILE A 58 -7.86 -10.95 -1.43
N ALA A 59 -9.01 -10.31 -1.25
CA ALA A 59 -10.17 -10.50 -2.14
C ALA A 59 -9.89 -10.03 -3.58
N VAL A 60 -9.33 -8.83 -3.77
CA VAL A 60 -8.89 -8.34 -5.09
C VAL A 60 -7.83 -9.26 -5.70
N GLY A 61 -6.80 -9.62 -4.92
CA GLY A 61 -5.76 -10.54 -5.36
C GLY A 61 -6.32 -11.91 -5.78
N THR A 62 -7.34 -12.40 -5.08
CA THR A 62 -8.05 -13.65 -5.43
C THR A 62 -8.73 -13.54 -6.79
N VAL A 63 -9.41 -12.43 -7.09
CA VAL A 63 -10.01 -12.20 -8.42
C VAL A 63 -8.96 -12.24 -9.53
N VAL A 64 -7.82 -11.59 -9.33
CA VAL A 64 -6.72 -11.58 -10.31
C VAL A 64 -6.22 -13.01 -10.57
N MET A 65 -6.04 -13.81 -9.52
CA MET A 65 -5.62 -15.20 -9.65
C MET A 65 -6.70 -16.11 -10.26
N ASN A 66 -7.98 -15.83 -10.02
CA ASN A 66 -9.09 -16.52 -10.68
C ASN A 66 -9.09 -16.23 -12.18
N ARG A 67 -8.93 -14.95 -12.56
CA ARG A 67 -8.85 -14.53 -13.97
C ARG A 67 -7.68 -15.21 -14.68
N LEU A 68 -6.50 -15.17 -14.07
CA LEU A 68 -5.29 -15.84 -14.55
C LEU A 68 -5.52 -17.35 -14.81
N LYS A 69 -6.16 -18.04 -13.87
CA LYS A 69 -6.40 -19.49 -13.97
C LYS A 69 -7.49 -19.86 -14.98
N SER A 70 -8.40 -18.95 -15.31
CA SER A 70 -9.61 -19.29 -16.08
C SER A 70 -9.39 -19.57 -17.57
N GLY A 71 -8.23 -19.21 -18.14
CA GLY A 71 -7.96 -19.27 -19.58
C GLY A 71 -8.73 -18.24 -20.43
N ARG A 72 -9.59 -17.42 -19.83
CA ARG A 72 -10.35 -16.34 -20.51
C ARG A 72 -9.67 -14.98 -20.48
N TYR A 73 -8.61 -14.87 -19.70
CA TYR A 73 -7.81 -13.66 -19.49
C TYR A 73 -6.36 -13.96 -19.86
N PRO A 74 -5.50 -12.94 -19.99
CA PRO A 74 -4.08 -13.14 -20.20
C PRO A 74 -3.46 -14.10 -19.17
N ASP A 75 -2.43 -14.81 -19.60
CA ASP A 75 -1.74 -15.88 -18.87
C ASP A 75 -0.65 -15.36 -17.89
N THR A 76 -0.58 -14.05 -17.70
CA THR A 76 0.30 -13.41 -16.71
C THR A 76 -0.49 -12.45 -15.82
N ILE A 77 -0.06 -12.29 -14.56
CA ILE A 77 -0.68 -11.35 -13.62
C ILE A 77 -0.62 -9.92 -14.17
N CYS A 78 0.55 -9.51 -14.68
CA CYS A 78 0.67 -8.19 -15.32
C CYS A 78 -0.22 -8.05 -16.55
N GLY A 79 -0.42 -9.11 -17.33
CA GLY A 79 -1.35 -9.12 -18.45
C GLY A 79 -2.80 -8.93 -18.00
N VAL A 80 -3.24 -9.63 -16.94
CA VAL A 80 -4.58 -9.46 -16.34
C VAL A 80 -4.76 -8.04 -15.83
N VAL A 81 -3.81 -7.52 -15.04
CA VAL A 81 -3.88 -6.19 -14.43
C VAL A 81 -3.77 -5.06 -15.47
N GLY A 82 -3.01 -5.28 -16.54
CA GLY A 82 -2.79 -4.32 -17.61
C GLY A 82 -3.94 -4.22 -18.62
N GLN A 83 -5.00 -5.02 -18.49
CA GLN A 83 -6.12 -4.94 -19.42
C GLN A 83 -6.81 -3.57 -19.37
N PRO A 84 -7.17 -3.00 -20.53
CA PRO A 84 -7.79 -1.68 -20.59
C PRO A 84 -9.12 -1.66 -19.86
N ASN A 85 -9.34 -0.60 -19.07
CA ASN A 85 -10.59 -0.32 -18.37
C ASN A 85 -11.08 -1.43 -17.40
N GLN A 86 -10.19 -2.32 -16.95
CA GLN A 86 -10.55 -3.37 -15.97
C GLN A 86 -10.31 -2.94 -14.51
N PHE A 87 -9.40 -1.99 -14.31
CA PHE A 87 -8.92 -1.51 -13.02
C PHE A 87 -8.71 0.01 -13.11
N ALA A 88 -8.38 0.64 -11.98
CA ALA A 88 -8.19 2.06 -11.81
C ALA A 88 -7.24 2.65 -12.89
N PRO A 89 -7.55 3.84 -13.43
CA PRO A 89 -6.67 4.52 -14.37
C PRO A 89 -5.25 4.66 -13.80
N GLY A 90 -4.26 4.16 -14.54
CA GLY A 90 -2.87 4.19 -14.11
C GLY A 90 -2.51 3.18 -13.02
N VAL A 91 -3.26 2.09 -12.85
CA VAL A 91 -2.94 1.00 -11.89
C VAL A 91 -1.49 0.51 -12.02
N LEU A 92 -0.91 0.48 -13.22
CA LEU A 92 0.49 0.10 -13.46
C LEU A 92 1.49 1.28 -13.51
N THR A 93 1.04 2.53 -13.54
CA THR A 93 1.94 3.69 -13.73
C THR A 93 1.94 4.68 -12.56
N ARG A 94 0.82 4.88 -11.88
CA ARG A 94 0.70 5.84 -10.77
C ARG A 94 1.55 5.42 -9.56
N PRO A 95 2.14 6.35 -8.82
CA PRO A 95 2.97 6.00 -7.68
C PRO A 95 2.09 5.57 -6.48
N MET A 96 2.63 4.70 -5.61
CA MET A 96 2.02 4.26 -4.35
C MET A 96 2.73 4.99 -3.20
N ASN A 97 2.14 6.07 -2.69
CA ASN A 97 2.85 7.06 -1.86
C ASN A 97 2.55 6.97 -0.36
N ASP A 98 1.64 6.09 0.07
CA ASP A 98 1.22 6.00 1.47
C ASP A 98 1.62 4.67 2.13
N ALA A 99 1.31 4.55 3.43
CA ALA A 99 1.61 3.37 4.24
C ALA A 99 0.93 2.08 3.74
N GLY A 100 -0.11 2.18 2.90
CA GLY A 100 -0.76 1.04 2.28
C GLY A 100 0.12 0.30 1.27
N ARG A 101 1.19 0.93 0.76
CA ARG A 101 2.12 0.32 -0.21
C ARG A 101 2.74 -0.96 0.34
N GLU A 102 3.30 -0.88 1.56
CA GLU A 102 3.98 -2.00 2.18
C GLU A 102 3.02 -3.16 2.45
N ARG A 103 1.84 -2.84 2.99
CA ARG A 103 0.76 -3.81 3.21
C ARG A 103 0.34 -4.51 1.91
N ALA A 104 0.27 -3.78 0.80
CA ALA A 104 -0.08 -4.35 -0.50
C ALA A 104 0.96 -5.39 -0.97
N TYR A 105 2.26 -5.12 -0.79
CA TYR A 105 3.30 -6.10 -1.10
C TYR A 105 3.24 -7.33 -0.20
N GLN A 106 3.04 -7.15 1.11
CA GLN A 106 2.90 -8.26 2.05
C GLN A 106 1.71 -9.17 1.70
N ASN A 107 0.57 -8.57 1.35
CA ASN A 107 -0.60 -9.34 0.92
C ASN A 107 -0.41 -9.95 -0.47
N ALA A 108 0.26 -9.28 -1.40
CA ALA A 108 0.60 -9.86 -2.71
C ALA A 108 1.45 -11.12 -2.53
N ASP A 109 2.44 -11.10 -1.63
CA ASP A 109 3.26 -12.27 -1.31
C ASP A 109 2.43 -13.42 -0.74
N ARG A 110 1.44 -13.12 0.12
CA ARG A 110 0.50 -14.12 0.64
C ARG A 110 -0.31 -14.75 -0.50
N VAL A 111 -0.84 -13.93 -1.42
CA VAL A 111 -1.62 -14.41 -2.57
C VAL A 111 -0.75 -15.23 -3.53
N MET A 112 0.49 -14.82 -3.79
CA MET A 112 1.43 -15.58 -4.60
C MET A 112 1.75 -16.95 -3.98
N ARG A 113 1.82 -17.04 -2.64
CA ARG A 113 1.95 -18.31 -1.90
C ARG A 113 0.65 -19.13 -1.80
N GLY A 114 -0.45 -18.65 -2.38
CA GLY A 114 -1.71 -19.40 -2.45
C GLY A 114 -2.80 -18.95 -1.47
N ALA A 115 -2.61 -17.88 -0.68
CA ALA A 115 -3.69 -17.34 0.15
C ALA A 115 -4.86 -16.85 -0.73
N ARG A 116 -6.09 -17.20 -0.37
CA ARG A 116 -7.31 -16.81 -1.09
C ARG A 116 -8.38 -16.36 -0.11
N HIS A 117 -9.21 -15.41 -0.53
CA HIS A 117 -10.36 -14.96 0.25
C HIS A 117 -11.47 -16.01 0.22
N THR A 118 -12.03 -16.38 1.37
CA THR A 118 -12.98 -17.50 1.50
C THR A 118 -14.31 -17.24 0.79
N GLY A 119 -14.79 -15.99 0.77
CA GLY A 119 -15.99 -15.58 0.05
C GLY A 119 -15.81 -15.28 -1.45
N VAL A 120 -14.58 -15.31 -1.98
CA VAL A 120 -14.31 -15.08 -3.41
C VAL A 120 -13.97 -16.42 -4.05
N THR A 121 -15.01 -17.12 -4.50
CA THR A 121 -14.91 -18.45 -5.11
C THR A 121 -14.21 -18.40 -6.47
N SER A 122 -13.85 -19.56 -7.04
CA SER A 122 -13.16 -19.64 -8.34
C SER A 122 -13.95 -19.09 -9.53
N THR A 123 -15.27 -18.93 -9.41
CA THR A 123 -16.13 -18.33 -10.44
C THR A 123 -16.30 -16.82 -10.27
N THR A 124 -15.86 -16.28 -9.12
CA THR A 124 -15.94 -14.85 -8.79
C THR A 124 -14.80 -14.12 -9.51
N MET A 125 -15.15 -13.42 -10.59
CA MET A 125 -14.20 -12.73 -11.48
C MET A 125 -14.39 -11.21 -11.52
N PHE A 126 -15.40 -10.70 -10.83
CA PHE A 126 -15.81 -9.31 -10.94
C PHE A 126 -16.05 -8.70 -9.57
N PHE A 127 -15.89 -7.39 -9.50
CA PHE A 127 -16.27 -6.60 -8.34
C PHE A 127 -16.56 -5.16 -8.77
N HIS A 128 -17.22 -4.42 -7.89
CA HIS A 128 -17.36 -2.97 -7.96
C HIS A 128 -17.45 -2.43 -6.54
N THR A 129 -17.41 -1.10 -6.40
CA THR A 129 -17.64 -0.41 -5.13
C THR A 129 -18.94 -0.89 -4.48
N ALA A 130 -18.87 -1.30 -3.22
CA ALA A 130 -20.03 -1.74 -2.47
C ALA A 130 -21.05 -0.61 -2.32
N GLY A 131 -22.34 -0.96 -2.36
CA GLY A 131 -23.44 0.01 -2.28
C GLY A 131 -23.83 0.65 -3.62
N TYR A 132 -23.09 0.41 -4.70
CA TYR A 132 -23.52 0.82 -6.03
C TYR A 132 -24.50 -0.20 -6.62
N HIS A 133 -25.54 0.30 -7.29
CA HIS A 133 -26.55 -0.52 -7.94
C HIS A 133 -26.41 -0.43 -9.46
N TYR A 134 -26.48 -1.58 -10.13
CA TYR A 134 -26.44 -1.68 -11.60
C TYR A 134 -27.68 -2.45 -12.08
N PRO A 135 -28.33 -2.02 -13.18
CA PRO A 135 -29.58 -2.61 -13.65
C PRO A 135 -29.39 -3.96 -14.39
N TYR A 136 -28.33 -4.71 -14.08
CA TYR A 136 -28.03 -5.98 -14.71
C TYR A 136 -28.53 -7.15 -13.86
N SER A 137 -29.29 -8.06 -14.47
CA SER A 137 -29.80 -9.25 -13.79
C SER A 137 -28.80 -10.39 -13.72
N ASN A 138 -27.66 -10.29 -14.39
CA ASN A 138 -26.68 -11.38 -14.49
C ASN A 138 -25.56 -11.32 -13.44
N MET A 139 -25.72 -10.54 -12.37
CA MET A 139 -24.72 -10.35 -11.32
C MET A 139 -25.14 -11.12 -10.06
N HIS A 140 -24.46 -12.24 -9.77
CA HIS A 140 -24.69 -13.02 -8.56
C HIS A 140 -23.59 -12.71 -7.54
N TYR A 141 -23.97 -11.95 -6.50
CA TYR A 141 -23.05 -11.48 -5.46
C TYR A 141 -22.68 -12.60 -4.49
N MET A 142 -21.39 -12.66 -4.15
CA MET A 142 -20.80 -13.71 -3.32
C MET A 142 -20.38 -13.19 -1.95
N THR A 143 -19.78 -12.01 -1.90
CA THR A 143 -19.26 -11.41 -0.66
C THR A 143 -19.02 -9.91 -0.82
N VAL A 144 -18.91 -9.18 0.30
CA VAL A 144 -18.30 -7.84 0.34
C VAL A 144 -17.04 -7.89 1.17
N ALA A 145 -15.98 -7.23 0.70
CA ALA A 145 -14.70 -7.11 1.39
C ALA A 145 -14.01 -5.80 0.98
N GLY A 146 -13.37 -5.12 1.92
CA GLY A 146 -12.56 -3.93 1.65
C GLY A 146 -13.24 -2.80 0.87
N GLY A 147 -14.56 -2.64 1.00
CA GLY A 147 -15.34 -1.63 0.29
C GLY A 147 -15.85 -2.05 -1.09
N ASN A 148 -15.69 -3.31 -1.51
CA ASN A 148 -16.15 -3.83 -2.79
C ASN A 148 -17.15 -4.98 -2.62
N ALA A 149 -18.11 -5.07 -3.54
CA ALA A 149 -18.99 -6.22 -3.71
C ALA A 149 -18.46 -7.11 -4.83
N PHE A 150 -18.19 -8.38 -4.50
CA PHE A 150 -17.63 -9.37 -5.41
C PHE A 150 -18.72 -10.29 -5.94
N TYR A 151 -18.66 -10.60 -7.24
CA TYR A 151 -19.72 -11.34 -7.92
C TYR A 151 -19.20 -12.20 -9.08
N GLU A 152 -19.99 -13.19 -9.44
CA GLU A 152 -19.88 -13.93 -10.69
C GLU A 152 -20.93 -13.44 -11.70
N LYS A 153 -20.65 -13.59 -13.00
CA LYS A 153 -21.62 -13.31 -14.06
C LYS A 153 -22.28 -14.60 -14.52
N ARG A 154 -23.59 -14.73 -14.32
CA ARG A 154 -24.39 -15.88 -14.76
C ARG A 154 -25.86 -15.50 -14.94
N LYS A 155 -26.59 -16.26 -15.77
CA LYS A 155 -28.03 -16.05 -16.00
C LYS A 155 -28.80 -16.15 -14.67
N ALA A 156 -29.70 -15.19 -14.43
CA ALA A 156 -30.59 -15.22 -13.28
C ALA A 156 -31.55 -16.42 -13.33
N PRO A 157 -31.88 -17.03 -12.17
CA PRO A 157 -32.97 -17.98 -12.08
C PRO A 157 -34.32 -17.28 -12.29
N PRO A 158 -35.41 -18.03 -12.57
CA PRO A 158 -36.77 -17.49 -12.48
C PRO A 158 -37.00 -16.86 -11.11
N GLY A 159 -37.54 -15.63 -11.08
CA GLY A 159 -37.70 -14.85 -9.85
C GLY A 159 -36.52 -13.94 -9.49
N GLY A 160 -35.42 -13.98 -10.26
CA GLY A 160 -34.26 -13.10 -10.04
C GLY A 160 -33.33 -13.60 -8.94
N TRP A 161 -32.20 -12.91 -8.77
CA TRP A 161 -31.34 -13.12 -7.61
C TRP A 161 -31.96 -12.48 -6.37
N PRO A 162 -31.74 -13.05 -5.17
CA PRO A 162 -32.07 -12.35 -3.93
C PRO A 162 -31.50 -10.92 -3.97
N SER A 163 -32.34 -9.93 -3.64
CA SER A 163 -31.90 -8.53 -3.61
C SER A 163 -30.67 -8.40 -2.73
N TYR A 164 -29.66 -7.69 -3.24
CA TYR A 164 -28.47 -7.32 -2.49
C TYR A 164 -28.79 -6.12 -1.58
N ASP A 165 -29.81 -6.25 -0.72
CA ASP A 165 -30.06 -5.29 0.34
C ASP A 165 -29.20 -5.70 1.53
N ALA A 166 -28.18 -4.90 1.84
CA ALA A 166 -27.26 -5.09 2.95
C ALA A 166 -28.03 -5.25 4.28
N PRO A 167 -28.21 -6.49 4.79
CA PRO A 167 -27.37 -6.94 5.90
C PRO A 167 -27.08 -8.47 5.95
N THR A 168 -27.67 -9.30 5.09
CA THR A 168 -27.66 -10.77 5.30
C THR A 168 -26.29 -11.41 5.06
N VAL A 169 -25.47 -10.86 4.16
CA VAL A 169 -24.10 -11.35 3.93
C VAL A 169 -23.13 -10.88 5.04
N MET A 170 -23.44 -9.76 5.72
CA MET A 170 -22.69 -9.31 6.90
C MET A 170 -23.00 -10.17 8.15
N VAL A 171 -24.14 -10.85 8.18
CA VAL A 171 -24.55 -11.74 9.28
C VAL A 171 -24.03 -13.18 9.08
N ALA A 172 -23.96 -13.67 7.84
CA ALA A 172 -23.59 -15.07 7.56
C ALA A 172 -22.09 -15.37 7.81
N GLN A 173 -21.19 -14.41 7.65
CA GLN A 173 -19.74 -14.65 7.82
C GLN A 173 -19.26 -14.54 9.28
N ASN A 174 -20.12 -14.12 10.22
CA ASN A 174 -19.76 -14.00 11.64
C ASN A 174 -20.33 -15.10 12.55
N PHE A 175 -21.04 -16.13 12.05
CA PHE A 175 -21.74 -17.10 12.93
C PHE A 175 -21.67 -18.59 12.55
N THR A 176 -20.67 -19.08 11.81
CA THR A 176 -20.55 -20.55 11.60
C THR A 176 -19.21 -21.20 11.96
N LYS A 177 -18.31 -20.49 12.66
CA LYS A 177 -17.27 -21.19 13.42
C LYS A 177 -16.65 -20.35 14.53
N ARG A 178 -17.34 -20.28 15.68
CA ARG A 178 -16.58 -20.29 16.94
C ARG A 178 -16.03 -21.71 17.06
N PRO A 179 -14.71 -21.95 17.17
CA PRO A 179 -14.29 -23.25 17.66
C PRO A 179 -14.93 -23.41 19.03
N GLU A 180 -15.77 -24.44 19.17
CA GLU A 180 -16.15 -24.99 20.47
C GLU A 180 -14.83 -25.22 21.20
N LEU A 181 -14.49 -24.34 22.14
CA LEU A 181 -13.36 -24.55 23.02
C LEU A 181 -13.81 -25.68 23.94
N ALA A 182 -13.43 -26.92 23.60
CA ALA A 182 -13.60 -28.04 24.52
C ALA A 182 -13.11 -27.60 25.91
N PRO A 183 -13.86 -27.86 26.99
CA PRO A 183 -13.44 -27.46 28.31
C PRO A 183 -12.10 -28.13 28.61
N ALA A 184 -11.07 -27.33 28.90
CA ALA A 184 -9.79 -27.84 29.35
C ALA A 184 -10.02 -28.66 30.64
N PRO A 185 -9.49 -29.90 30.74
CA PRO A 185 -9.50 -30.60 32.01
C PRO A 185 -8.55 -29.85 32.97
N GLY A 186 -9.10 -29.28 34.04
CA GLY A 186 -8.31 -28.64 35.10
C GLY A 186 -8.55 -27.16 35.32
N ALA A 187 -9.81 -26.69 35.28
CA ALA A 187 -10.14 -25.36 35.79
C ALA A 187 -9.72 -25.22 37.26
N PHE A 188 -8.65 -24.46 37.49
CA PHE A 188 -8.21 -24.02 38.81
C PHE A 188 -9.35 -23.19 39.43
N ARG A 189 -9.97 -23.70 40.51
CA ARG A 189 -10.96 -22.94 41.28
C ARG A 189 -10.22 -21.80 41.99
N PRO A 190 -10.59 -20.52 41.81
CA PRO A 190 -9.99 -19.46 42.61
C PRO A 190 -10.38 -19.65 44.09
N SER A 191 -9.37 -19.64 44.96
CA SER A 191 -9.53 -19.66 46.41
C SER A 191 -10.33 -18.43 46.86
N ARG A 192 -11.35 -18.63 47.70
CA ARG A 192 -12.16 -17.56 48.31
C ARG A 192 -11.41 -16.93 49.49
N ASN A 193 -10.26 -16.33 49.24
CA ASN A 193 -9.65 -15.45 50.22
C ASN A 193 -10.18 -14.02 50.00
N PRO A 194 -10.76 -13.36 51.02
CA PRO A 194 -11.14 -11.96 50.90
C PRO A 194 -9.88 -11.10 50.67
N ALA A 195 -10.00 -10.13 49.77
CA ALA A 195 -8.91 -9.21 49.44
C ALA A 195 -8.45 -8.44 50.69
N PRO A 196 -7.13 -8.22 50.88
CA PRO A 196 -6.65 -7.36 51.96
C PRO A 196 -7.15 -5.92 51.73
N ALA A 197 -7.55 -5.27 52.83
CA ALA A 197 -8.04 -3.90 52.82
C ALA A 197 -7.00 -2.95 52.18
N TYR A 198 -7.45 -2.18 51.19
CA TYR A 198 -6.65 -1.17 50.50
C TYR A 198 -6.18 -0.11 51.49
N ARG A 199 -4.86 0.00 51.70
CA ARG A 199 -4.23 1.14 52.35
C ARG A 199 -3.89 2.17 51.28
N PRO A 200 -4.38 3.43 51.35
CA PRO A 200 -3.97 4.46 50.40
C PRO A 200 -2.46 4.74 50.55
N ALA A 201 -1.77 4.85 49.42
CA ALA A 201 -0.36 5.23 49.37
C ALA A 201 -0.15 6.66 49.88
N PRO A 202 0.99 6.98 50.53
CA PRO A 202 1.29 8.35 50.94
C PRO A 202 1.42 9.26 49.72
N SER A 203 0.86 10.47 49.82
CA SER A 203 0.93 11.49 48.80
C SER A 203 2.36 11.99 48.62
N PHE A 204 2.90 11.81 47.40
CA PHE A 204 4.15 12.47 47.00
C PHE A 204 3.90 13.98 46.92
N ARG A 205 4.58 14.75 47.76
CA ARG A 205 4.73 16.20 47.56
C ARG A 205 5.83 16.43 46.52
N PRO A 206 5.58 17.13 45.41
CA PRO A 206 6.65 17.53 44.51
C PRO A 206 7.55 18.56 45.21
N THR A 207 8.84 18.23 45.31
CA THR A 207 9.89 19.13 45.78
C THR A 207 10.14 20.21 44.73
N ALA A 208 10.17 21.48 45.13
CA ALA A 208 10.51 22.59 44.24
C ALA A 208 11.95 22.46 43.70
N PRO A 209 12.22 22.84 42.44
CA PRO A 209 13.58 22.85 41.90
C PRO A 209 14.43 23.94 42.58
N ALA A 210 15.69 23.62 42.85
CA ALA A 210 16.68 24.56 43.39
C ALA A 210 17.00 25.68 42.37
N PRO A 211 17.32 26.91 42.84
CA PRO A 211 17.69 28.01 41.95
C PRO A 211 19.04 27.76 41.26
N ALA A 212 19.12 28.13 39.98
CA ALA A 212 20.32 28.05 39.16
C ALA A 212 21.34 29.12 39.59
N ASP A 213 22.58 28.68 39.80
CA ASP A 213 23.73 29.51 40.16
C ASP A 213 24.24 30.28 38.93
N SER A 214 23.92 31.57 38.85
CA SER A 214 24.25 32.47 37.74
C SER A 214 25.64 33.09 37.81
N ASP A 215 26.44 32.83 38.86
CA ASP A 215 27.72 33.51 39.07
C ASP A 215 28.92 32.84 38.38
N ARG A 216 28.73 31.64 37.82
CA ARG A 216 29.84 30.85 37.24
C ARG A 216 30.04 31.04 35.73
N VAL A 217 29.12 31.70 35.02
CA VAL A 217 29.21 31.92 33.56
C VAL A 217 29.92 33.23 33.20
N MET A 218 29.98 34.21 34.11
CA MET A 218 30.66 35.50 33.85
C MET A 218 32.19 35.46 34.03
N LEU A 219 32.72 34.55 34.86
CA LEU A 219 34.15 34.49 35.14
C LEU A 219 34.97 33.82 34.02
N THR A 220 34.34 32.94 33.23
CA THR A 220 34.97 32.31 32.05
C THR A 220 35.05 33.26 30.86
N ALA A 221 34.10 34.19 30.69
CA ALA A 221 34.08 35.13 29.57
C ALA A 221 35.07 36.31 29.70
N LEU A 222 35.58 36.58 30.91
CA LEU A 222 36.54 37.67 31.17
C LEU A 222 38.01 37.25 31.06
N LEU A 223 38.31 35.94 31.06
CA LEU A 223 39.69 35.42 30.94
C LEU A 223 40.12 35.20 29.48
N GLU A 224 39.20 35.01 28.53
CA GLU A 224 39.52 34.82 27.10
C GLU A 224 39.77 36.12 26.32
N SER A 225 39.61 37.30 26.94
CA SER A 225 39.85 38.60 26.29
C SER A 225 41.29 39.13 26.50
N SER A 226 42.14 38.43 27.26
CA SER A 226 43.49 38.91 27.64
C SER A 226 44.65 38.31 26.83
N GLU A 227 44.43 37.38 25.89
CA GLU A 227 45.50 36.61 25.23
C GLU A 227 45.60 36.78 23.70
N ARG A 228 45.27 37.95 23.15
CA ARG A 228 45.73 38.30 21.79
C ARG A 228 46.89 39.28 21.82
N PRO A 229 48.15 38.81 21.69
CA PRO A 229 49.25 39.66 21.29
C PRO A 229 49.06 40.09 19.82
N GLY A 230 49.10 41.39 19.59
CA GLY A 230 49.20 41.97 18.24
C GLY A 230 50.53 41.65 17.57
N ARG A 231 50.53 41.71 16.24
CA ARG A 231 51.67 41.96 15.33
C ARG A 231 51.08 42.20 13.93
N TYR A 232 51.21 43.43 13.44
CA TYR A 232 52.20 43.88 12.44
C TYR A 232 51.88 43.39 11.03
#